data_AF-A0A177UHN2-F1
#
_entry.id   AF-A0A177UHN2-F1
#
_cell.length_a   1.000
_cell.length_b   1.000
_cell.length_c   1.000
_cell.angle_alpha   90.00
_cell.angle_beta   90.00
_cell.angle_gamma   90.00
#
_symmetry.space_group_name_H-M   'P 1'
#
loop_
_entity.id
_entity.type
_entity.pdbx_description
1 polymer ?
#
loop_
_entity_poly.entity_id
_entity_poly.type
_entity_poly.pdbx_seq_one_letter_code
_entity_poly.pdbx_strand_id
1 'polypeptide(L)' 'MAAIFAPFRSTYRYLQRSAHEQPVVFYSLIIGSVGPVLVLTVPPIRRMYGWKPAERIPTSYPLPQRAREEVSGFDDE' A
#
# COMPACT_ATOMS: atom_id res chain seq x y z
N MET A 1 12.96 28.29 26.40
CA MET A 1 12.83 27.99 24.96
C MET A 1 13.87 27.00 24.42
N ALA A 2 15.14 27.01 24.86
CA ALA A 2 16.17 26.10 24.31
C ALA A 2 16.04 24.61 24.68
N ALA A 3 15.45 24.29 25.85
CA ALA A 3 15.35 22.91 26.33
C ALA A 3 14.40 22.02 25.50
N ILE A 4 13.40 22.60 24.83
CA ILE A 4 12.40 21.86 24.05
C ILE A 4 13.01 21.27 22.76
N PHE A 5 14.03 21.92 22.19
CA PHE A 5 14.71 21.47 20.97
C PHE A 5 15.99 20.67 21.21
N ALA A 6 16.45 20.59 22.46
CA ALA A 6 17.61 19.81 22.86
C ALA A 6 17.56 18.33 22.43
N PRO A 7 16.43 17.59 22.58
CA PRO A 7 16.38 16.20 22.16
C PRO A 7 16.57 16.06 20.64
N PHE A 8 15.93 16.93 19.83
CA PHE A 8 16.05 16.88 18.37
C PHE A 8 17.48 17.10 17.88
N ARG A 9 18.24 18.00 18.51
CA ARG A 9 19.66 18.22 18.17
C ARG A 9 20.52 17.00 18.50
N SER A 10 20.25 16.34 19.63
CA SER A 10 20.96 15.12 20.03
C SER A 10 20.66 13.95 19.08
N THR A 11 19.40 13.79 18.68
CA THR A 11 18.97 12.76 17.71
C THR A 11 19.58 13.00 16.34
N TYR A 12 19.61 14.24 15.84
CA TYR A 12 20.22 14.54 14.54
C TYR A 12 21.71 14.18 14.50
N ARG A 13 22.46 14.54 15.55
CA ARG A 13 23.89 14.18 15.65
C ARG A 13 24.09 12.66 15.73
N TYR A 14 23.19 11.95 16.41
CA TYR A 14 23.24 10.48 16.47
C TYR A 14 22.95 9.83 15.12
N LEU A 15 21.94 10.31 14.39
CA LEU A 15 21.63 9.82 13.03
C LEU A 15 22.78 10.10 12.07
N GLN A 16 23.37 11.30 12.12
CA GLN A 16 24.54 11.66 11.33
C GLN A 16 25.73 10.73 11.63
N ARG A 17 26.02 10.50 12.93
CA ARG A 17 27.08 9.56 13.35
C ARG A 17 26.82 8.14 12.83
N SER A 18 25.58 7.65 12.98
CA SER A 18 25.19 6.31 12.54
C SER A 18 25.32 6.14 11.02
N ALA A 19 25.01 7.18 10.25
CA ALA A 19 25.19 7.18 8.80
C ALA A 19 26.66 7.06 8.37
N HIS A 20 27.60 7.62 9.14
CA HIS A 20 29.04 7.57 8.83
C HIS A 20 29.75 6.34 9.42
N GLU A 21 29.45 5.95 10.67
CA GLU A 21 30.13 4.83 11.35
C GLU A 21 29.56 3.47 10.96
N GLN A 22 28.25 3.39 10.68
CA GLN A 22 27.55 2.14 10.36
C GLN A 22 26.60 2.31 9.16
N PRO A 23 27.13 2.69 7.99
CA PRO A 23 26.30 3.06 6.83
C PRO A 23 25.35 1.93 6.42
N VAL A 24 25.84 0.68 6.41
CA VAL A 24 25.04 -0.47 5.95
C VAL A 24 23.79 -0.65 6.83
N VAL A 25 23.94 -0.63 8.16
CA VAL A 25 22.82 -0.81 9.09
C VAL A 25 21.84 0.36 8.98
N PHE A 26 22.38 1.58 8.98
CA PHE A 26 21.58 2.80 8.93
C PHE A 26 20.71 2.89 7.67
N TYR A 27 21.32 2.74 6.49
CA TYR A 27 20.59 2.85 5.23
C TYR A 27 19.69 1.63 4.98
N SER A 28 20.04 0.43 5.45
CA SER A 28 19.15 -0.74 5.34
C SER A 28 17.84 -0.52 6.09
N LEU A 29 17.89 0.06 7.30
CA LEU A 29 16.70 0.38 8.08
C LEU A 29 15.86 1.48 7.41
N ILE A 30 16.50 2.53 6.88
CA ILE A 30 15.77 3.59 6.17
C ILE A 30 15.07 3.01 4.94
N ILE A 31 15.80 2.34 4.04
CA ILE A 31 15.23 1.78 2.81
C ILE A 31 14.14 0.75 3.15
N GLY A 32 14.38 -0.11 4.13
CA GLY A 32 13.40 -1.08 4.60
C GLY A 32 12.13 -0.43 5.16
N SER A 33 12.27 0.68 5.89
CA SER A 33 11.13 1.43 6.45
C SER A 33 10.36 2.26 5.41
N VAL A 34 11.03 2.72 4.35
CA VAL A 34 10.40 3.50 3.27
C VAL A 34 9.29 2.68 2.60
N GLY A 35 9.47 1.38 2.41
CA GLY A 35 8.46 0.49 1.81
C GLY A 35 7.10 0.53 2.54
N PRO A 36 7.02 0.13 3.82
CA PRO A 36 5.81 0.21 4.63
C PRO A 36 5.20 1.62 4.69
N VAL A 37 6.02 2.66 4.81
CA VAL A 37 5.55 4.06 4.82
C VAL A 37 4.85 4.41 3.50
N LEU A 38 5.41 4.01 2.36
CA LEU A 38 4.80 4.25 1.06
C LEU A 38 3.52 3.43 0.86
N VAL A 39 3.46 2.20 1.35
CA VAL A 39 2.22 1.39 1.30
C VAL A 39 1.08 2.07 2.05
N LEU A 40 1.35 2.77 3.14
CA LEU A 40 0.32 3.48 3.90
C LEU A 40 -0.03 4.85 3.30
N THR A 41 0.97 5.58 2.78
CA THR A 41 0.79 6.98 2.33
C THR A 41 0.40 7.13 0.86
N VAL A 42 0.92 6.28 -0.03
CA VAL A 42 0.70 6.43 -1.49
C VAL A 42 -0.74 6.09 -1.92
N PRO A 43 -1.40 5.01 -1.45
CA PRO A 43 -2.75 4.68 -1.89
C PRO A 43 -3.82 5.77 -1.65
N PRO A 44 -3.89 6.43 -0.47
CA PRO A 44 -4.88 7.51 -0.28
C PRO A 44 -4.59 8.70 -1.20
N ILE A 45 -3.33 9.10 -1.37
CA ILE A 45 -2.93 10.17 -2.30
C ILE A 45 -3.35 9.82 -3.72
N ARG A 46 -3.08 8.59 -4.16
CA ARG A 46 -3.43 8.13 -5.51
C ARG A 46 -4.95 8.14 -5.74
N ARG A 47 -5.74 7.75 -4.74
CA ARG A 47 -7.21 7.82 -4.79
C ARG A 47 -7.73 9.26 -4.90
N MET A 48 -7.09 10.22 -4.24
CA MET A 48 -7.43 11.64 -4.36
C MET A 48 -7.22 12.18 -5.78
N TYR A 49 -6.24 11.65 -6.51
CA TYR A 49 -6.02 11.95 -7.94
C TYR A 49 -6.93 11.18 -8.90
N GLY A 50 -8.00 10.56 -8.40
CA GLY A 50 -9.00 9.88 -9.23
C GLY A 50 -8.64 8.46 -9.64
N TRP A 51 -7.53 7.90 -9.14
CA TRP A 51 -7.23 6.49 -9.38
C TRP A 51 -8.22 5.58 -8.64
N LYS A 52 -8.80 4.62 -9.37
CA LYS A 52 -9.64 3.56 -8.83
C LYS A 52 -8.97 2.19 -9.04
N PRO A 53 -9.04 1.29 -8.05
CA PRO A 53 -8.64 -0.11 -8.25
C PRO A 53 -9.41 -0.74 -9.41
N ALA A 54 -8.75 -1.61 -10.17
CA ALA A 54 -9.42 -2.42 -11.17
C ALA A 54 -10.46 -3.35 -10.52
N GLU A 55 -11.54 -3.61 -11.23
CA GLU A 55 -12.52 -4.60 -10.81
C GLU A 55 -11.89 -6.00 -10.76
N ARG A 56 -12.38 -6.83 -9.85
CA ARG A 56 -11.86 -8.18 -9.67
C ARG A 56 -12.26 -9.04 -10.87
N ILE A 57 -11.27 -9.65 -11.51
CA ILE A 57 -11.50 -10.61 -12.61
C ILE A 57 -12.33 -11.79 -12.07
N PRO A 58 -13.35 -12.26 -12.82
CA PRO A 58 -14.12 -13.43 -12.42
C PRO A 58 -13.21 -14.65 -12.33
N THR A 59 -13.28 -15.34 -11.19
CA THR A 59 -12.52 -16.58 -10.93
C THR A 59 -13.34 -17.83 -11.22
N SER A 60 -14.64 -17.66 -11.44
CA SER A 60 -15.62 -18.72 -11.72
C SER A 60 -16.59 -18.26 -12.81
N TYR A 61 -17.35 -19.21 -13.35
CA TYR A 61 -18.44 -18.87 -14.26
C TYR A 61 -19.41 -17.89 -13.58
N PRO A 62 -19.73 -16.75 -14.21
CA PRO A 62 -20.61 -15.75 -13.61
C PRO A 62 -22.07 -16.24 -13.66
N LEU A 63 -22.49 -16.94 -12.60
CA LEU A 63 -23.87 -17.36 -12.45
C LEU A 63 -24.74 -16.16 -12.07
N PRO A 64 -25.81 -15.86 -12.84
CA PRO A 64 -26.72 -14.79 -12.50
C PRO A 64 -27.51 -15.19 -11.23
N GLN A 65 -27.67 -14.24 -10.30
CA GLN A 65 -28.48 -14.42 -9.09
C GLN A 65 -29.97 -14.23 -9.41
N ARG A 66 -30.53 -15.13 -10.22
CA ARG A 66 -31.94 -15.13 -10.61
C ARG A 66 -32.54 -16.53 -10.54
N ALA A 67 -33.86 -16.61 -10.43
CA ALA A 67 -34.58 -17.86 -10.58
C ALA A 67 -34.44 -18.40 -12.02
N ARG A 68 -34.58 -19.71 -12.17
CA ARG A 68 -34.60 -20.35 -13.49
C ARG A 68 -35.82 -19.85 -14.27
N GLU A 69 -35.57 -19.45 -15.51
CA GLU A 69 -36.62 -19.19 -16.49
C GLU A 69 -36.79 -20.42 -17.37
N GLU A 70 -38.04 -20.71 -17.74
CA GLU A 70 -38.34 -21.71 -18.75
C GLU A 70 -37.85 -21.20 -20.12
N VAL A 71 -37.13 -22.05 -20.84
CA VAL A 71 -36.56 -21.77 -22.17
C VAL A 71 -37.01 -22.86 -23.12
N SER A 72 -37.34 -22.49 -24.36
CA SER A 72 -37.80 -23.40 -25.43
C SER A 72 -37.02 -23.13 -26.72
N GLY A 73 -36.90 -24.14 -27.61
CA GLY A 73 -36.41 -23.93 -28.98
C GLY A 73 -35.28 -24.86 -29.44
N PHE A 74 -34.76 -25.71 -28.56
CA PHE A 74 -33.79 -26.78 -28.89
C PHE A 74 -34.21 -28.10 -28.21
N ASP A 75 -35.52 -28.33 -28.12
CA ASP A 75 -36.07 -29.56 -27.56
C ASP A 75 -35.98 -30.68 -28.62
N ASP A 76 -35.57 -31.88 -28.23
CA ASP A 76 -35.48 -33.05 -29.12
C ASP A 76 -36.90 -33.55 -29.48
N GLU A 77 -37.19 -33.82 -30.75
CA GLU A 77 -38.48 -34.41 -31.21
C GLU A 77 -38.77 -35.80 -30.59
#